data_AF-A0A9W6HHT4-F1
#
_entry.id   AF-A0A9W6HHT4-F1
#
_cell.length_a   1.000
_cell.length_b   1.000
_cell.length_c   1.000
_cell.angle_alpha   90.00
_cell.angle_beta   90.00
_cell.angle_gamma   90.00
#
_symmetry.space_group_name_H-M   'P 1'
#
loop_
_entity.id
_entity.type
_entity.pdbx_description
1 polymer ?
#
loop_
_entity_poly.entity_id
_entity_poly.type
_entity_poly.pdbx_seq_one_letter_code
_entity_poly.pdbx_strand_id
1 'polypeptide(L)'
;MAASPPAGWYPQVDGTQRYWDGLAWTHHVSPSAGGAETRTDAAPANREQASRRMPTMSREQIAHDLAIAYLNNRYGPEVTGEFSVTADQDWSGDSPRVTDVTGSGEVRTENLPRVDKIRMDRVEVRTGERGFFGLGPEKVSTVEVDSGEFEVDPVFKNMIRDYFEAYFRFVELLERSA
;
A
#
# COMPACT_ATOMS: atom_id res chain seq x y z
N MET A 1 -8.52 4.45 -44.25
CA MET A 1 -8.01 3.58 -43.18
C MET A 1 -6.91 4.35 -42.47
N ALA A 2 -7.11 4.76 -41.22
CA ALA A 2 -6.08 5.47 -40.45
C ALA A 2 -5.08 4.44 -39.90
N ALA A 3 -3.80 4.62 -40.20
CA ALA A 3 -2.74 3.76 -39.68
C ALA A 3 -2.48 4.12 -38.20
N SER A 4 -2.49 3.12 -37.32
CA SER A 4 -2.11 3.32 -35.92
C SER A 4 -0.65 3.80 -35.84
N PRO A 5 -0.34 4.73 -34.91
CA PRO A 5 1.03 5.19 -34.72
C PRO A 5 1.96 4.01 -34.35
N PRO A 6 3.18 3.94 -34.92
CA PRO A 6 4.14 2.90 -34.57
C PRO A 6 4.58 3.04 -33.11
N ALA A 7 4.95 1.92 -32.49
CA ALA A 7 5.49 1.90 -31.13
C ALA A 7 6.73 2.81 -31.04
N GLY A 8 6.80 3.66 -30.02
CA GLY A 8 7.85 4.66 -29.88
C GLY A 8 7.60 5.69 -28.79
N TRP A 9 8.56 6.59 -28.60
CA TRP A 9 8.47 7.70 -27.67
C TRP A 9 7.81 8.90 -28.32
N TYR A 10 6.78 9.44 -27.68
CA TYR A 10 6.05 10.61 -28.16
C TYR A 10 6.11 11.73 -27.12
N PRO A 11 6.30 12.99 -27.54
CA PRO A 11 6.41 14.12 -26.64
C PRO A 11 5.06 14.46 -25.97
N GLN A 12 5.13 14.92 -24.73
CA GLN A 12 4.03 15.44 -23.93
C GLN A 12 4.19 16.96 -23.73
N VAL A 13 3.08 17.63 -23.41
CA VAL A 13 3.02 19.09 -23.22
C VAL A 13 3.86 19.55 -22.02
N ASP A 14 4.11 18.66 -21.07
CA ASP A 14 4.95 18.89 -19.88
C ASP A 14 6.46 18.80 -20.17
N GLY A 15 6.86 18.60 -21.44
CA GLY A 15 8.26 18.46 -21.83
C GLY A 15 8.86 17.09 -21.55
N THR A 16 8.06 16.11 -21.13
CA THR A 16 8.47 14.70 -21.05
C THR A 16 8.09 13.95 -22.33
N GLN A 17 8.60 12.72 -22.50
CA GLN A 17 8.19 11.81 -23.56
C GLN A 17 7.52 10.59 -22.91
N ARG A 18 6.41 10.11 -23.49
CA ARG A 18 5.71 8.89 -23.06
C ARG A 18 5.83 7.82 -24.13
N TYR A 19 5.99 6.56 -23.70
CA TYR A 19 6.14 5.45 -24.63
C TYR A 19 4.79 4.83 -25.04
N TRP A 20 4.56 4.73 -26.35
CA TRP A 20 3.45 4.02 -26.99
C TRP A 20 3.92 2.63 -27.46
N ASP A 21 3.17 1.58 -27.17
CA ASP A 21 3.57 0.19 -27.51
C ASP A 21 2.93 -0.35 -28.80
N GLY A 22 2.09 0.45 -29.48
CA GLY A 22 1.33 0.04 -30.67
C GLY A 22 -0.15 -0.25 -30.38
N LEU A 23 -0.51 -0.47 -29.11
CA LEU A 23 -1.88 -0.75 -28.65
C LEU A 23 -2.37 0.28 -27.61
N ALA A 24 -1.50 0.72 -26.70
CA ALA A 24 -1.82 1.67 -25.63
C ALA A 24 -0.60 2.50 -25.19
N TRP A 25 -0.89 3.58 -24.44
CA TRP A 25 0.13 4.39 -23.78
C TRP A 25 0.62 3.69 -22.51
N THR A 26 1.92 3.38 -22.43
CA THR A 26 2.51 2.75 -21.26
C THR A 26 2.77 3.77 -20.14
N HIS A 27 3.10 3.30 -18.92
CA HIS A 27 3.45 4.18 -17.79
C HIS A 27 4.89 4.71 -17.85
N HIS A 28 5.67 4.34 -18.87
CA HIS A 28 7.05 4.80 -19.03
C HIS A 28 7.07 6.26 -19.52
N VAL A 29 7.66 7.14 -18.71
CA VAL A 29 7.91 8.53 -19.02
C VAL A 29 9.41 8.83 -18.91
N SER A 30 9.97 9.48 -19.92
CA SER A 30 11.37 9.89 -19.96
C SER A 30 11.44 11.42 -20.03
N PRO A 31 12.32 12.10 -19.27
CA PRO A 31 12.62 13.51 -19.51
C PRO A 31 13.09 13.68 -20.96
N SER A 32 12.47 14.57 -21.73
CA SER A 32 12.70 14.64 -23.18
C SER A 32 14.18 14.84 -23.50
N ALA A 33 14.74 13.93 -24.30
CA ALA A 33 16.06 14.05 -24.90
C ALA A 33 15.98 15.03 -26.08
N GLY A 34 16.14 16.31 -25.79
CA GLY A 34 16.24 17.37 -26.79
C GLY A 34 17.48 18.23 -26.55
N GLY A 35 18.62 17.85 -27.14
CA GLY A 35 19.76 18.75 -27.29
C GLY A 35 21.15 18.13 -27.24
N ALA A 36 21.44 17.12 -28.07
CA ALA A 36 22.81 16.93 -28.54
C ALA A 36 23.04 17.91 -29.70
N GLU A 37 23.89 18.91 -29.45
CA GLU A 37 24.63 19.84 -30.36
C GLU A 37 24.62 21.25 -29.73
N THR A 38 25.58 21.61 -28.89
CA THR A 38 26.88 22.12 -29.36
C THR A 38 27.96 21.85 -28.31
N ARG A 39 29.07 21.23 -28.75
CA ARG A 39 30.32 21.12 -28.02
C ARG A 39 30.86 22.54 -27.76
N THR A 40 30.79 23.02 -26.53
CA THR A 40 31.72 24.03 -26.02
C THR A 40 32.17 23.57 -24.63
N ASP A 41 33.48 23.47 -24.49
CA ASP A 41 34.20 22.99 -23.33
C ASP A 41 33.80 23.71 -22.03
N ALA A 42 33.55 22.94 -20.97
CA ALA A 42 34.00 23.16 -19.59
C ALA A 42 33.17 22.33 -18.58
N ALA A 43 33.69 21.17 -18.18
CA ALA A 43 33.54 20.70 -16.82
C ALA A 43 34.77 21.24 -16.05
N PRO A 44 34.61 21.79 -14.82
CA PRO A 44 34.03 21.02 -13.72
C PRO A 44 33.13 21.87 -12.79
N ALA A 45 31.83 21.56 -12.72
CA ALA A 45 30.94 22.15 -11.70
C ALA A 45 29.93 21.17 -11.07
N ASN A 46 29.99 19.87 -11.39
CA ASN A 46 29.00 18.91 -10.89
C ASN A 46 29.49 18.00 -9.74
N ARG A 47 30.72 18.18 -9.25
CA ARG A 47 31.18 17.42 -8.07
C ARG A 47 30.71 18.03 -6.74
N GLU A 48 30.26 19.28 -6.78
CA GLU A 48 29.83 20.06 -5.60
C GLU A 48 28.31 20.22 -5.51
N GLN A 49 27.57 19.81 -6.56
CA GLN A 49 26.09 19.76 -6.53
C GLN A 49 25.56 18.41 -6.05
N ALA A 50 26.35 17.33 -6.18
CA ALA A 50 26.03 16.03 -5.60
C ALA A 50 26.10 16.03 -4.05
N SER A 51 26.89 16.93 -3.46
CA SER A 51 27.00 17.12 -2.00
C SER A 51 26.00 18.16 -1.44
N ARG A 52 25.26 18.90 -2.29
CA ARG A 52 24.22 19.86 -1.89
C ARG A 52 22.80 19.29 -1.88
N ARG A 53 22.62 18.02 -2.25
CA ARG A 53 21.35 17.30 -2.13
C ARG A 53 21.42 16.28 -1.00
N MET A 54 21.83 16.71 0.19
CA MET A 54 21.07 16.20 1.34
C MET A 54 19.78 17.02 1.29
N PRO A 55 18.62 16.44 0.90
CA PRO A 55 17.40 17.18 1.09
C PRO A 55 17.33 17.42 2.59
N THR A 56 17.47 18.67 3.02
CA THR A 56 16.97 19.08 4.33
C THR A 56 15.50 18.69 4.29
N MET A 57 15.16 17.54 4.87
CA MET A 57 13.81 17.00 4.81
C MET A 57 12.87 18.11 5.26
N SER A 58 11.95 18.50 4.38
CA SER A 58 10.99 19.55 4.74
C SER A 58 10.11 19.03 5.88
N ARG A 59 9.56 19.90 6.71
CA ARG A 59 8.72 19.47 7.84
C ARG A 59 7.52 18.66 7.38
N GLU A 60 7.02 18.95 6.18
CA GLU A 60 5.96 18.23 5.50
C GLU A 60 6.41 16.81 5.12
N GLN A 61 7.64 16.63 4.63
CA GLN A 61 8.19 15.31 4.34
C GLN A 61 8.35 14.49 5.63
N ILE A 62 8.86 15.10 6.70
CA ILE A 62 8.97 14.45 8.01
C ILE A 62 7.57 14.07 8.53
N ALA A 63 6.59 14.97 8.44
CA ALA A 63 5.22 14.71 8.86
C ALA A 63 4.54 13.61 8.04
N HIS A 64 4.76 13.58 6.72
CA HIS A 64 4.28 12.53 5.84
C HIS A 64 4.85 11.16 6.25
N ASP A 65 6.16 11.05 6.38
CA ASP A 65 6.83 9.80 6.75
C ASP A 65 6.36 9.30 8.12
N LEU A 66 6.18 10.20 9.09
CA LEU A 66 5.62 9.87 10.41
C LEU A 66 4.15 9.43 10.32
N ALA A 67 3.33 10.06 9.48
CA ALA A 67 1.94 9.67 9.27
C ALA A 67 1.82 8.27 8.63
N ILE A 68 2.70 7.95 7.67
CA ILE A 68 2.78 6.61 7.07
C ILE A 68 3.22 5.57 8.11
N ALA A 69 4.23 5.87 8.92
CA ALA A 69 4.65 4.98 10.01
C ALA A 69 3.51 4.77 11.04
N TYR A 70 2.78 5.81 11.38
CA TYR A 70 1.61 5.74 12.25
C TYR A 70 0.52 4.83 11.66
N LEU A 71 0.20 4.97 10.37
CA LEU A 71 -0.79 4.12 9.72
C LEU A 71 -0.35 2.65 9.69
N ASN A 72 0.91 2.36 9.39
CA ASN A 72 1.43 1.00 9.40
C ASN A 72 1.33 0.37 10.79
N ASN A 73 1.56 1.14 11.85
CA ASN A 73 1.40 0.62 13.22
C ASN A 73 -0.06 0.40 13.61
N ARG A 74 -1.00 1.13 13.00
CA ARG A 74 -2.43 1.09 13.34
C ARG A 74 -3.23 0.09 12.51
N TYR A 75 -2.88 -0.08 11.24
CA TYR A 75 -3.59 -0.88 10.25
C TYR A 75 -2.73 -1.97 9.60
N GLY A 76 -1.44 -2.01 9.95
CA GLY A 76 -0.52 -3.01 9.41
C GLY A 76 -0.88 -4.42 9.87
N PRO A 77 -0.26 -5.42 9.23
CA PRO A 77 -0.50 -6.81 9.56
C PRO A 77 -0.13 -7.10 11.01
N GLU A 78 -1.02 -7.78 11.74
CA GLU A 78 -0.71 -8.27 13.06
C GLU A 78 0.10 -9.56 12.92
N VAL A 79 1.34 -9.52 13.39
CA VAL A 79 2.23 -10.69 13.38
C VAL A 79 2.23 -11.28 14.77
N THR A 80 1.63 -12.45 14.92
CA THR A 80 1.69 -13.25 16.15
C THR A 80 2.55 -14.47 15.91
N GLY A 81 3.23 -14.94 16.94
CA GLY A 81 4.04 -16.12 16.81
C GLY A 81 4.49 -16.63 18.16
N GLU A 82 4.79 -17.92 18.19
CA GLU A 82 5.38 -18.59 19.35
C GLU A 82 6.69 -19.21 18.89
N PHE A 83 7.73 -19.06 19.71
CA PHE A 83 8.98 -19.75 19.49
C PHE A 83 9.38 -20.47 20.78
N SER A 84 9.87 -21.69 20.61
CA SER A 84 10.42 -22.50 21.67
C SER A 84 11.89 -22.76 21.36
N VAL A 85 12.73 -22.69 22.38
CA VAL A 85 14.15 -22.98 22.29
C VAL A 85 14.47 -24.03 23.34
N THR A 86 15.02 -25.14 22.89
CA THR A 86 15.47 -26.22 23.75
C THR A 86 16.99 -26.33 23.63
N ALA A 87 17.65 -26.35 24.78
CA ALA A 87 19.08 -26.61 24.87
C ALA A 87 19.28 -27.98 25.50
N ASP A 88 20.00 -28.86 24.81
CA ASP A 88 20.44 -30.12 25.38
C ASP A 88 21.67 -29.87 26.25
N GLN A 89 21.67 -30.43 27.45
CA GLN A 89 22.76 -30.25 28.42
C GLN A 89 23.32 -31.60 28.82
N ASP A 90 24.63 -31.76 28.59
CA ASP A 90 25.39 -32.88 29.09
C ASP A 90 25.91 -32.57 30.51
N TRP A 91 25.58 -33.46 31.43
CA TRP A 91 25.94 -33.38 32.85
C TRP A 91 27.12 -34.31 33.22
N SER A 92 27.80 -34.89 32.24
CA SER A 92 28.83 -35.93 32.46
C SER A 92 30.18 -35.44 33.03
N GLY A 93 30.27 -34.23 33.61
CA GLY A 93 31.49 -33.69 34.23
C GLY A 93 31.25 -32.68 35.36
N ASP A 94 32.33 -32.10 35.90
CA ASP A 94 32.31 -31.13 37.02
C ASP A 94 31.55 -29.82 36.73
N SER A 95 31.19 -29.57 35.47
CA SER A 95 30.37 -28.42 35.08
C SER A 95 29.50 -28.79 33.88
N PRO A 96 28.18 -28.53 33.93
CA PRO A 96 27.28 -28.83 32.83
C PRO A 96 27.67 -28.06 31.57
N ARG A 97 27.58 -28.73 30.41
CA ARG A 97 27.86 -28.13 29.11
C ARG A 97 26.62 -28.23 28.23
N VAL A 98 26.26 -27.12 27.59
CA VAL A 98 25.25 -27.12 26.52
C VAL A 98 25.89 -27.74 25.28
N THR A 99 25.34 -28.85 24.81
CA THR A 99 25.86 -29.62 23.67
C THR A 99 25.17 -29.26 22.37
N ASP A 100 23.87 -28.98 22.43
CA ASP A 100 23.08 -28.61 21.27
C ASP A 100 22.00 -27.60 21.65
N VAL A 101 21.67 -26.69 20.74
CA VAL A 101 20.57 -25.73 20.92
C VAL A 101 19.73 -25.77 19.67
N THR A 102 18.48 -26.21 19.82
CA THR A 102 17.50 -26.25 18.75
C THR A 102 16.34 -25.33 19.09
N GLY A 103 15.87 -24.62 18.07
CA GLY A 103 14.73 -23.72 18.18
C GLY A 103 13.73 -23.98 17.06
N SER A 104 12.46 -23.89 17.38
CA SER A 104 11.36 -23.95 16.42
C SER A 104 10.33 -22.91 16.79
N GLY A 105 9.68 -22.31 15.80
CA GLY A 105 8.57 -21.39 16.03
C GLY A 105 7.62 -21.35 14.86
N GLU A 106 6.40 -20.91 15.14
CA GLU A 106 5.35 -20.64 14.16
C GLU A 106 5.08 -19.14 14.14
N VAL A 107 4.97 -18.57 12.95
CA VAL A 107 4.60 -17.16 12.76
C VAL A 107 3.32 -17.12 11.94
N ARG A 108 2.32 -16.43 12.46
CA ARG A 108 1.05 -16.13 11.83
C ARG A 108 0.97 -14.64 11.56
N THR A 109 0.43 -14.30 10.40
CA THR A 109 0.21 -12.91 10.00
C THR A 109 -1.25 -12.75 9.66
N GLU A 110 -1.96 -11.98 10.47
CA GLU A 110 -3.31 -11.54 10.15
C GLU A 110 -3.22 -10.25 9.34
N ASN A 111 -3.97 -10.17 8.25
CA ASN A 111 -3.87 -9.08 7.28
C ASN A 111 -5.25 -8.49 6.99
N LEU A 112 -5.27 -7.28 6.43
CA LEU A 112 -6.52 -6.62 6.01
C LEU A 112 -7.33 -7.50 5.02
N PRO A 113 -8.66 -7.34 4.98
CA PRO A 113 -9.51 -7.98 3.98
C PRO A 113 -8.98 -7.75 2.56
N ARG A 114 -9.19 -8.71 1.66
CA ARG A 114 -8.74 -8.57 0.28
C ARG A 114 -9.46 -7.41 -0.40
N VAL A 115 -8.70 -6.62 -1.16
CA VAL A 115 -9.18 -5.41 -1.84
C VAL A 115 -10.25 -5.66 -2.90
N ASP A 116 -10.36 -6.89 -3.39
CA ASP A 116 -11.34 -7.33 -4.38
C ASP A 116 -12.58 -7.99 -3.76
N LYS A 117 -12.65 -8.11 -2.42
CA LYS A 117 -13.77 -8.74 -1.75
C LYS A 117 -14.96 -7.80 -1.72
N ILE A 118 -16.03 -8.19 -2.41
CA ILE A 118 -17.26 -7.42 -2.52
C ILE A 118 -18.10 -7.59 -1.25
N ARG A 119 -18.67 -6.50 -0.73
CA ARG A 119 -19.61 -6.55 0.39
C ARG A 119 -20.98 -7.02 -0.09
N MET A 120 -21.50 -8.07 0.53
CA MET A 120 -22.86 -8.57 0.31
C MET A 120 -23.82 -7.96 1.34
N ASP A 121 -24.89 -7.33 0.88
CA ASP A 121 -25.93 -6.77 1.74
C ASP A 121 -27.13 -7.73 1.80
N ARG A 122 -27.68 -7.95 2.99
CA ARG A 122 -28.88 -8.76 3.18
C ARG A 122 -30.11 -7.91 2.96
N VAL A 123 -30.82 -8.16 1.86
CA VAL A 123 -32.04 -7.47 1.51
C VAL A 123 -33.23 -8.40 1.68
N GLU A 124 -34.22 -7.94 2.41
CA GLU A 124 -35.51 -8.61 2.51
C GLU A 124 -36.33 -8.35 1.24
N VAL A 125 -36.54 -9.39 0.45
CA VAL A 125 -37.39 -9.34 -0.74
C VAL A 125 -38.68 -10.10 -0.48
N ARG A 126 -39.80 -9.53 -0.93
CA ARG A 126 -41.10 -10.18 -0.89
C ARG A 126 -41.20 -11.14 -2.07
N THR A 127 -41.39 -12.43 -1.81
CA THR A 127 -41.32 -13.47 -2.84
C THR A 127 -42.65 -13.74 -3.55
N GLY A 128 -43.72 -12.99 -3.23
CA GLY A 128 -45.05 -13.22 -3.81
C GLY A 128 -45.76 -14.49 -3.28
N GLU A 129 -45.03 -15.42 -2.64
CA GLU A 129 -45.62 -16.57 -1.96
C GLU A 129 -46.39 -16.13 -0.73
N ARG A 130 -47.70 -16.37 -0.73
CA ARG A 130 -48.52 -16.29 0.50
C ARG A 130 -48.47 -17.63 1.23
N GLY A 131 -48.77 -17.61 2.53
CA GLY A 131 -48.77 -18.78 3.42
C GLY A 131 -49.58 -19.99 2.92
N PHE A 132 -49.61 -21.06 3.72
CA PHE A 132 -50.26 -22.34 3.37
C PHE A 132 -51.69 -22.13 2.85
N PHE A 133 -51.96 -22.54 1.60
CA PHE A 133 -53.22 -22.31 0.84
C PHE A 133 -53.53 -20.86 0.41
N GLY A 134 -52.53 -19.98 0.28
CA GLY A 134 -52.75 -18.60 -0.19
C GLY A 134 -53.37 -17.67 0.86
N LEU A 135 -53.52 -18.17 2.09
CA LEU A 135 -54.03 -17.46 3.26
C LEU A 135 -52.87 -17.20 4.23
N GLY A 136 -52.60 -15.93 4.52
CA GLY A 136 -51.53 -15.50 5.42
C GLY A 136 -50.66 -14.37 4.85
N PRO A 137 -49.79 -13.78 5.68
CA PRO A 137 -48.88 -12.73 5.23
C PRO A 137 -47.96 -13.24 4.13
N GLU A 138 -47.56 -12.32 3.25
CA GLU A 138 -46.59 -12.61 2.20
C GLU A 138 -45.25 -13.01 2.83
N LYS A 139 -44.66 -14.10 2.33
CA LYS A 139 -43.34 -14.52 2.75
C LYS A 139 -42.32 -13.46 2.35
N VAL A 140 -41.50 -13.09 3.32
CA VAL A 140 -40.31 -12.27 3.10
C VAL A 140 -39.13 -13.21 3.15
N SER A 141 -38.31 -13.22 2.10
CA SER A 141 -37.05 -13.96 2.07
C SER A 141 -35.89 -13.00 2.11
N THR A 142 -34.85 -13.34 2.86
CA THR A 142 -33.59 -12.60 2.82
C THR A 142 -32.75 -13.10 1.65
N VAL A 143 -32.36 -12.18 0.76
CA VAL A 143 -31.45 -12.45 -0.35
C VAL A 143 -30.18 -11.64 -0.14
N GLU A 144 -29.03 -12.27 -0.35
CA GLU A 144 -27.74 -11.58 -0.35
C GLU A 144 -27.55 -10.95 -1.73
N VAL A 145 -27.39 -9.63 -1.76
CA VAL A 145 -27.24 -8.84 -2.98
C VAL A 145 -25.87 -8.16 -2.93
N ASP A 146 -25.22 -8.09 -4.09
CA ASP A 146 -24.00 -7.31 -4.26
C ASP A 146 -24.28 -5.83 -3.99
N SER A 147 -23.63 -5.26 -2.97
CA SER A 147 -23.78 -3.85 -2.59
C SER A 147 -23.12 -2.88 -3.59
N GLY A 148 -22.25 -3.38 -4.47
CA GLY A 148 -21.38 -2.60 -5.34
C GLY A 148 -20.19 -1.96 -4.61
N GLU A 149 -20.06 -2.17 -3.30
CA GLU A 149 -18.95 -1.67 -2.48
C GLU A 149 -18.01 -2.82 -2.10
N PHE A 150 -16.73 -2.52 -1.91
CA PHE A 150 -15.75 -3.50 -1.42
C PHE A 150 -15.71 -3.50 0.11
N GLU A 151 -15.43 -4.66 0.72
CA GLU A 151 -15.27 -4.80 2.17
C GLU A 151 -14.17 -3.90 2.74
N VAL A 152 -13.18 -3.54 1.92
CA VAL A 152 -12.08 -2.65 2.30
C VAL A 152 -12.48 -1.17 2.35
N ASP A 153 -13.59 -0.77 1.71
CA ASP A 153 -13.96 0.65 1.57
C ASP A 153 -14.11 1.37 2.92
N PRO A 154 -14.79 0.80 3.94
CA PRO A 154 -14.87 1.44 5.26
C PRO A 154 -13.49 1.59 5.92
N VAL A 155 -12.62 0.58 5.76
CA VAL A 155 -11.27 0.60 6.34
C VAL A 155 -10.41 1.65 5.66
N PHE A 156 -10.40 1.68 4.33
CA PHE A 156 -9.67 2.67 3.53
C PHE A 156 -10.13 4.10 3.83
N LYS A 157 -11.44 4.34 3.95
CA LYS A 157 -11.99 5.65 4.35
C LYS A 157 -11.43 6.09 5.70
N ASN A 158 -11.36 5.19 6.68
CA ASN A 158 -10.78 5.49 7.98
C ASN A 158 -9.27 5.74 7.89
N MET A 159 -8.52 4.92 7.12
CA MET A 159 -7.07 5.11 6.93
C MET A 159 -6.75 6.48 6.33
N ILE A 160 -7.50 6.92 5.31
CA ILE A 160 -7.30 8.23 4.68
C ILE A 160 -7.57 9.36 5.69
N ARG A 161 -8.64 9.26 6.48
CA ARG A 161 -8.94 10.26 7.51
C ARG A 161 -7.81 10.32 8.54
N ASP A 162 -7.44 9.17 9.08
CA ASP A 162 -6.44 9.06 10.14
C ASP A 162 -5.04 9.49 9.63
N TYR A 163 -4.73 9.27 8.34
CA TYR A 163 -3.54 9.83 7.69
C TYR A 163 -3.50 11.35 7.75
N PHE A 164 -4.58 12.02 7.30
CA PHE A 164 -4.62 13.48 7.28
C PHE A 164 -4.58 14.06 8.70
N GLU A 165 -5.33 13.46 9.64
CA GLU A 165 -5.30 13.86 11.05
C GLU A 165 -3.89 13.75 11.64
N ALA A 166 -3.20 12.63 11.43
CA ALA A 166 -1.83 12.42 11.90
C ALA A 166 -0.84 13.38 11.23
N TYR A 167 -0.93 13.54 9.91
CA TYR A 167 -0.09 14.46 9.14
C TYR A 167 -0.18 15.89 9.66
N PHE A 168 -1.39 16.45 9.77
CA PHE A 168 -1.58 17.82 10.26
C PHE A 168 -1.09 17.98 11.69
N ARG A 169 -1.31 16.96 12.53
CA ARG A 169 -0.81 16.97 13.90
C ARG A 169 0.72 16.99 13.95
N PHE A 170 1.41 16.23 13.10
CA PHE A 170 2.87 16.22 13.06
C PHE A 170 3.44 17.52 12.51
N VAL A 171 2.84 18.11 11.47
CA VAL A 171 3.22 19.45 10.99
C VAL A 171 3.14 20.46 12.13
N GLU A 172 1.99 20.51 12.84
CA GLU A 172 1.80 21.41 13.98
C GLU A 172 2.88 21.23 15.06
N LEU A 173 3.21 19.98 15.41
CA LEU A 173 4.23 19.70 16.41
C LEU A 173 5.64 20.11 15.96
N LEU A 174 5.98 19.90 14.68
CA LEU A 174 7.26 20.30 14.09
C LEU A 174 7.40 21.81 13.93
N GLU A 175 6.28 22.52 13.78
CA GLU A 175 6.25 23.99 13.80
C GLU A 175 6.44 24.55 15.20
N ARG A 176 5.83 23.92 16.21
CA ARG A 176 5.94 24.34 17.62
C ARG A 176 7.30 24.05 18.26
N SER A 177 8.07 23.11 17.72
CA SER A 177 9.37 22.70 18.28
C SER A 177 10.57 23.49 17.75
N ALA A 178 10.32 24.48 16.87
CA ALA A 178 11.33 25.36 16.28
C ALA A 178 11.35 26.74 16.96
#